data_AF-A0A6V7JZN3-F1
#
_entry.id   AF-A0A6V7JZN3-F1
#
_cell.length_a   1.000
_cell.length_b   1.000
_cell.length_c   1.000
_cell.angle_alpha   90.00
_cell.angle_beta   90.00
_cell.angle_gamma   90.00
#
_symmetry.space_group_name_H-M   'P 1'
#
loop_
_entity.id
_entity.type
_entity.pdbx_description
1 polymer ?
#
loop_
_entity_poly.entity_id
_entity_poly.type
_entity_poly.pdbx_seq_one_letter_code
_entity_poly.pdbx_strand_id
1 'polypeptide(L)' 'VFGIIGGYYAEPGMFGYSASLWMYYQPICGGGIIDKYHILTAAHCLEFGPMSMLRVVVGTVSFYNENIRLWQ' A
#
# COMPACT_ATOMS: atom_id res chain seq x y z
N VAL A 1 2.42 17.85 4.99
CA VAL A 1 1.33 17.03 5.55
C VAL A 1 1.23 15.79 4.68
N PHE A 2 1.50 14.61 5.23
CA PHE A 2 1.21 13.34 4.55
C PHE A 2 -0.14 12.85 5.07
N GLY A 3 -1.13 12.69 4.20
CA GLY A 3 -2.48 12.27 4.56
C GLY A 3 -3.55 12.91 3.67
N ILE A 4 -4.77 12.39 3.77
CA ILE A 4 -5.94 12.92 3.07
C ILE A 4 -6.48 14.13 3.87
N ILE A 5 -6.34 15.33 3.32
CA ILE A 5 -6.80 16.57 3.96
C ILE A 5 -8.33 16.62 3.92
N GLY A 6 -8.96 16.83 5.07
CA GLY A 6 -10.44 16.85 5.21
C GLY A 6 -11.10 15.47 5.22
N GLY A 7 -10.30 14.39 5.26
CA GLY A 7 -10.79 13.02 5.40
C GLY A 7 -11.02 12.59 6.85
N TYR A 8 -11.45 11.35 7.01
CA TYR A 8 -11.57 10.64 8.29
C TYR A 8 -10.88 9.27 8.21
N TYR A 9 -10.61 8.67 9.36
CA TYR A 9 -9.99 7.34 9.42
C TYR A 9 -10.96 6.26 8.94
N ALA A 10 -10.47 5.35 8.11
CA ALA A 10 -11.23 4.17 7.69
C ALA A 10 -11.30 3.15 8.83
N GLU A 11 -12.46 2.51 8.99
CA GLU A 11 -12.60 1.36 9.89
C GLU A 11 -11.90 0.12 9.29
N PRO A 12 -11.43 -0.82 10.14
CA PRO A 12 -10.91 -2.10 9.67
C PRO A 12 -11.89 -2.81 8.73
N GLY A 13 -11.41 -3.18 7.53
CA GLY A 13 -12.21 -3.89 6.53
C GLY A 13 -13.08 -3.00 5.63
N MET A 14 -13.22 -1.69 5.92
CA MET A 14 -14.03 -0.77 5.11
C MET A 14 -13.60 -0.72 3.63
N PHE A 15 -12.29 -0.79 3.41
CA PHE A 15 -11.67 -0.80 2.08
C PHE A 15 -10.75 -2.02 1.94
N GLY A 16 -11.34 -3.22 1.98
CA GLY A 16 -10.59 -4.49 1.93
C GLY A 16 -9.73 -4.68 0.67
N TYR A 17 -10.00 -3.94 -0.41
CA TYR A 17 -9.19 -3.93 -1.63
C TYR A 17 -7.98 -2.97 -1.56
N SER A 18 -7.86 -2.14 -0.54
CA SER A 18 -6.80 -1.13 -0.44
C SER A 18 -5.42 -1.79 -0.35
N ALA A 19 -4.50 -1.34 -1.21
CA ALA A 19 -3.12 -1.77 -1.24
C ALA A 19 -2.17 -0.57 -1.13
N SER A 20 -1.03 -0.75 -0.48
CA SER A 20 0.04 0.24 -0.39
C SER A 20 1.29 -0.27 -1.11
N LEU A 21 1.85 0.56 -1.98
CA LEU A 21 3.09 0.29 -2.70
C LEU A 21 4.24 0.93 -1.96
N TRP A 22 5.24 0.10 -1.66
CA TRP A 22 6.41 0.46 -0.88
C TRP A 22 7.67 0.35 -1.72
N MET A 23 8.53 1.36 -1.62
CA MET A 23 9.86 1.40 -2.22
C MET A 23 10.88 1.72 -1.13
N TYR A 24 11.99 0.99 -1.07
CA TYR A 24 13.01 1.16 -0.02
C TYR A 24 12.42 1.18 1.40
N TYR A 25 11.43 0.32 1.67
CA TYR A 25 10.70 0.25 2.95
C TYR A 25 9.91 1.52 3.32
N GLN A 26 9.55 2.35 2.34
CA GLN A 26 8.70 3.51 2.54
C GLN A 26 7.48 3.46 1.61
N PRO A 27 6.28 3.83 2.09
CA PRO A 27 5.09 3.91 1.23
C PRO A 27 5.25 5.08 0.25
N ILE A 28 5.10 4.79 -1.04
CA ILE A 28 5.25 5.77 -2.14
C ILE A 28 3.95 6.01 -2.89
N CYS A 29 3.07 5.01 -2.97
CA CYS A 29 1.83 5.04 -3.75
C CYS A 29 0.75 4.13 -3.14
N GLY A 30 -0.47 4.24 -3.67
CA GLY A 30 -1.57 3.32 -3.40
C GLY A 30 -1.89 2.40 -4.59
N GLY A 31 -2.77 1.44 -4.35
CA GLY A 31 -3.31 0.53 -5.36
C GLY A 31 -4.57 -0.17 -4.87
N GLY A 32 -5.17 -0.99 -5.74
CA GLY A 32 -6.37 -1.76 -5.46
C GLY A 32 -6.23 -3.22 -5.88
N ILE A 33 -6.64 -4.15 -5.00
CA ILE A 33 -6.75 -5.58 -5.32
C ILE A 33 -7.88 -5.76 -6.34
N ILE A 34 -7.56 -6.35 -7.50
CA ILE A 34 -8.55 -6.68 -8.53
C ILE A 34 -8.81 -8.19 -8.64
N ASP A 35 -7.83 -9.01 -8.23
CA ASP A 35 -7.98 -10.45 -8.04
C ASP A 35 -6.88 -10.99 -7.09
N LYS A 36 -6.76 -12.31 -6.98
CA LYS A 36 -5.83 -13.00 -6.07
C LYS A 36 -4.34 -12.65 -6.31
N TYR A 37 -3.96 -12.24 -7.53
CA TYR A 37 -2.58 -12.07 -7.95
C TYR A 37 -2.28 -10.68 -8.54
N HIS A 38 -3.29 -9.86 -8.78
CA HIS A 38 -3.12 -8.56 -9.44
C HIS A 38 -3.55 -7.37 -8.58
N ILE A 39 -2.72 -6.32 -8.63
CA ILE A 39 -2.98 -5.00 -8.08
C ILE A 39 -3.07 -4.00 -9.22
N LEU A 40 -4.14 -3.21 -9.24
CA LEU A 40 -4.26 -2.05 -10.12
C LEU A 40 -3.65 -0.82 -9.45
N THR A 41 -2.78 -0.10 -10.16
CA THR A 41 -2.15 1.15 -9.71
C THR A 41 -1.89 2.07 -10.90
N ALA A 42 -1.42 3.30 -10.65
CA ALA A 42 -1.03 4.22 -11.71
C ALA A 42 0.33 3.85 -12.29
N ALA A 43 0.52 4.01 -13.60
CA ALA A 43 1.79 3.65 -14.27
C ALA A 43 3.00 4.38 -13.67
N HIS A 44 2.87 5.67 -13.36
CA HIS A 44 3.95 6.46 -12.76
C HIS A 44 4.39 5.95 -11.38
N CYS A 45 3.56 5.16 -10.69
CA CYS A 45 3.93 4.56 -9.40
C CYS A 45 5.02 3.50 -9.51
N LEU A 46 5.39 3.09 -10.72
CA LEU A 46 6.45 2.11 -10.99
C LEU A 46 7.76 2.76 -11.49
N GLU A 47 7.80 4.08 -11.63
CA GLU A 47 8.97 4.81 -12.15
C GLU A 47 10.00 5.14 -11.05
N PHE A 48 9.71 4.83 -9.79
CA PHE A 48 10.51 5.25 -8.62
C PHE A 48 11.75 4.39 -8.33
N GLY A 49 11.95 3.27 -9.02
CA GLY A 49 13.10 2.40 -8.78
C GLY A 49 12.98 1.00 -9.41
N PRO A 50 13.95 0.11 -9.13
CA PRO A 50 13.91 -1.25 -9.65
C PRO A 50 12.75 -2.04 -9.03
N MET A 51 12.04 -2.81 -9.86
CA MET A 51 10.91 -3.65 -9.45
C MET A 51 11.25 -4.64 -8.33
N SER A 52 12.52 -5.05 -8.19
CA SER A 52 12.99 -5.95 -7.13
C SER A 52 12.86 -5.37 -5.72
N MET A 53 12.74 -4.05 -5.60
CA MET A 53 12.56 -3.36 -4.32
C MET A 53 11.10 -3.04 -4.03
N LEU A 54 10.21 -3.26 -5.00
CA LEU A 54 8.79 -2.95 -4.88
C LEU A 54 8.14 -3.98 -3.98
N ARG A 55 7.44 -3.50 -2.96
CA ARG A 55 6.63 -4.35 -2.08
C ARG A 55 5.19 -3.87 -2.07
N VAL A 56 4.28 -4.80 -2.19
CA VAL A 56 2.85 -4.58 -2.00
C VAL A 56 2.48 -5.00 -0.58
N VAL A 57 1.85 -4.11 0.17
CA VAL A 57 1.30 -4.37 1.51
C VAL A 57 -0.23 -4.26 1.44
N VAL A 58 -0.91 -5.29 1.92
CA VAL A 58 -2.37 -5.41 1.95
C VAL A 58 -2.83 -5.94 3.31
N GLY A 59 -4.12 -5.77 3.63
CA GLY A 59 -4.72 -6.35 4.84
C GLY A 59 -4.34 -5.67 6.16
N THR A 60 -3.77 -4.46 6.11
CA THR A 60 -3.49 -3.63 7.29
C THR A 60 -4.16 -2.26 7.17
N VAL A 61 -4.44 -1.63 8.31
CA VAL A 61 -4.98 -0.26 8.42
C VAL A 61 -4.01 0.70 9.12
N SER A 62 -2.82 0.23 9.52
CA SER A 62 -1.80 1.04 10.19
C SER A 62 -0.40 0.69 9.72
N PHE A 63 0.37 1.71 9.34
CA PHE A 63 1.77 1.55 8.92
C PHE A 63 2.78 2.00 9.99
N TYR A 64 2.30 2.57 11.10
CA TYR A 64 3.14 3.24 12.11
C TYR A 64 3.60 2.34 13.26
N ASN A 65 2.96 1.19 13.49
CA ASN A 65 3.23 0.35 14.67
C ASN A 65 3.03 -1.14 14.44
N GLU A 66 3.18 -1.59 13.20
CA GLU A 66 3.18 -3.03 12.94
C GLU A 66 4.62 -3.39 12.59
N ASN A 67 5.19 -4.31 13.36
CA ASN A 67 6.21 -5.21 12.86
C ASN A 67 5.60 -5.86 11.62
N ILE A 68 5.67 -5.19 10.47
CA ILE A 68 5.16 -5.68 9.21
C ILE A 68 5.86 -7.03 9.08
N ARG A 69 5.13 -8.10 9.36
CA ARG A 69 5.55 -9.47 9.10
C ARG A 69 5.54 -9.56 7.59
N LEU A 70 6.65 -9.09 7.04
CA LEU A 70 7.14 -9.50 5.75
C LEU A 70 7.24 -11.02 5.87
N TRP A 71 6.20 -11.72 5.39
CA TRP A 71 6.12 -13.18 5.26
C TRP A 71 7.53 -13.81 5.16
N GLN A 72 8.01 -14.63 6.12
CA GLN A 72 7.55 -16.02 6.38
C GLN A 72 6.25 -16.40 5.70
#